data_AF-A0AAU0KC20-F1
#
_entry.id   AF-A0AAU0KC20-F1
#
_cell.length_a   1.000
_cell.length_b   1.000
_cell.length_c   1.000
_cell.angle_alpha   90.00
_cell.angle_beta   90.00
_cell.angle_gamma   90.00
#
_symmetry.space_group_name_H-M   'P 1'
#
loop_
_entity.id
_entity.type
_entity.pdbx_description
1 polymer ?
#
loop_
_entity_poly.entity_id
_entity_poly.type
_entity_poly.pdbx_seq_one_letter_code
_entity_poly.pdbx_strand_id
1 'polypeptide(L)'
;MRIGFLVNPVAGMGGSVALKGTDGAETLRRARALGAVPRAAERMAQALDAALLLPDGVGFLACCGEMGEALLKERRLSYETVYRPAGETGAADTRAAVKAMVAAGAELIFFAGGDGTARDVCAATEGADIPVIGVPAGVKIHSAVYGVTPVRAGQLLRKFASGGVKELGDAEVMDIDEDAFRRGTVNARLYGYLKVPLDRGCLQDRKSGGANPDAYDRSAIAAWAAEHMAPGVCI
;
A
#
# COMPACT_ATOMS: atom_id res chain seq x y z
N MET A 1 0.73 17.35 15.13
CA MET A 1 0.44 15.95 14.77
C MET A 1 1.73 15.27 14.30
N ARG A 2 2.04 14.07 14.80
CA ARG A 2 3.22 13.29 14.40
C ARG A 2 2.81 12.08 13.56
N ILE A 3 3.32 12.00 12.33
CA ILE A 3 3.02 10.91 11.39
C ILE A 3 4.22 9.98 11.29
N GLY A 4 4.06 8.70 11.63
CA GLY A 4 5.03 7.66 11.28
C GLY A 4 5.07 7.48 9.76
N PHE A 5 6.24 7.67 9.15
CA PHE A 5 6.43 7.68 7.70
C PHE A 5 7.36 6.56 7.27
N LEU A 6 6.85 5.63 6.48
CA LEU A 6 7.57 4.43 6.07
C LEU A 6 7.47 4.20 4.55
N VAL A 7 8.60 3.93 3.91
CA VAL A 7 8.66 3.41 2.55
C VAL A 7 9.34 2.05 2.62
N ASN A 8 8.71 0.99 2.10
CA ASN A 8 9.42 -0.27 1.88
C ASN A 8 10.25 -0.13 0.58
N PRO A 9 11.60 -0.01 0.63
CA PRO A 9 12.42 0.36 -0.53
C PRO A 9 12.38 -0.69 -1.64
N VAL A 10 11.97 -1.91 -1.31
CA VAL A 10 11.95 -3.02 -2.25
C VAL A 10 10.55 -3.37 -2.76
N ALA A 11 9.52 -2.67 -2.30
CA ALA A 11 8.15 -2.95 -2.70
C ALA A 11 7.83 -2.47 -4.13
N GLY A 12 6.91 -3.18 -4.79
CA GLY A 12 6.45 -2.91 -6.16
C GLY A 12 7.19 -3.69 -7.25
N MET A 13 8.18 -4.52 -6.91
CA MET A 13 8.95 -5.30 -7.89
C MET A 13 8.25 -6.59 -8.38
N GLY A 14 7.36 -7.21 -7.59
CA GLY A 14 6.82 -8.53 -7.95
C GLY A 14 5.82 -8.53 -9.12
N GLY A 15 5.11 -7.42 -9.31
CA GLY A 15 4.10 -7.29 -10.36
C GLY A 15 4.68 -7.16 -11.77
N SER A 16 5.82 -6.49 -11.92
CA SER A 16 6.41 -6.12 -13.23
C SER A 16 7.09 -7.29 -13.95
N VAL A 17 7.55 -8.29 -13.21
CA VAL A 17 8.28 -9.46 -13.74
C VAL A 17 7.48 -10.75 -13.66
N ALA A 18 6.16 -10.65 -13.43
CA ALA A 18 5.25 -11.78 -13.22
C ALA A 18 5.73 -12.80 -12.17
N LEU A 19 6.63 -12.38 -11.26
CA LEU A 19 7.09 -13.22 -10.18
C LEU A 19 5.98 -13.35 -9.14
N LYS A 20 5.92 -14.53 -8.55
CA LYS A 20 4.85 -14.97 -7.66
C LYS A 20 5.03 -14.44 -6.22
N GLY A 21 5.31 -13.14 -6.08
CA GLY A 21 5.73 -12.52 -4.83
C GLY A 21 7.12 -11.88 -4.93
N THR A 22 7.52 -11.12 -3.92
CA THR A 22 8.90 -10.62 -3.75
C THR A 22 9.49 -10.95 -2.39
N ASP A 23 8.79 -11.75 -1.58
CA ASP A 23 9.29 -12.09 -0.26
C ASP A 23 10.43 -13.12 -0.39
N GLY A 24 11.53 -12.85 0.31
CA GLY A 24 12.76 -13.64 0.28
C GLY A 24 13.86 -13.07 -0.60
N ALA A 25 15.10 -13.15 -0.10
CA ALA A 25 16.28 -12.58 -0.74
C ALA A 25 16.54 -13.14 -2.17
N GLU A 26 16.19 -14.40 -2.43
CA GLU A 26 16.37 -15.03 -3.74
C GLU A 26 15.40 -14.49 -4.80
N THR A 27 14.12 -14.35 -4.44
CA THR A 27 13.07 -13.78 -5.30
C THR A 27 13.40 -12.33 -5.65
N LEU A 28 13.91 -11.58 -4.67
CA LEU A 28 14.34 -10.20 -4.85
C LEU A 28 15.50 -10.07 -5.84
N ARG A 29 16.53 -10.92 -5.68
CA ARG A 29 17.67 -10.98 -6.62
C ARG A 29 17.21 -11.31 -8.03
N ARG A 30 16.28 -12.27 -8.17
CA ARG A 30 15.71 -12.65 -9.46
C ARG A 30 14.89 -11.53 -10.09
N ALA A 31 14.08 -10.80 -9.31
CA ALA A 31 13.32 -9.66 -9.80
C ALA A 31 14.24 -8.56 -10.35
N ARG A 32 15.31 -8.23 -9.61
CA ARG A 32 16.33 -7.26 -10.04
C ARG A 32 17.05 -7.72 -11.31
N ALA A 33 17.43 -9.00 -11.39
CA ALA A 33 18.07 -9.57 -12.59
C ALA A 33 17.17 -9.51 -13.83
N LEU A 34 15.85 -9.55 -13.64
CA LEU A 34 14.84 -9.40 -14.69
C LEU A 34 14.48 -7.92 -14.98
N GLY A 35 15.20 -6.97 -14.39
CA GLY A 35 15.00 -5.53 -14.62
C GLY A 35 13.84 -4.91 -13.84
N ALA A 36 13.31 -5.58 -12.81
CA ALA A 36 12.29 -4.99 -11.95
C ALA A 36 12.87 -3.79 -11.17
N VAL A 37 12.18 -2.65 -11.25
CA VAL A 37 12.52 -1.44 -10.50
C VAL A 37 11.53 -1.27 -9.34
N PRO A 38 11.99 -0.99 -8.11
CA PRO A 38 11.10 -0.67 -7.00
C PRO A 38 10.27 0.57 -7.30
N ARG A 39 9.01 0.57 -6.87
CA ARG A 39 8.06 1.65 -7.15
C ARG A 39 7.60 2.40 -5.91
N ALA A 40 7.86 1.87 -4.72
CA ALA A 40 7.32 2.41 -3.48
C ALA A 40 7.70 3.89 -3.26
N ALA A 41 8.94 4.29 -3.53
CA ALA A 41 9.38 5.68 -3.40
C ALA A 41 8.66 6.62 -4.38
N GLU A 42 8.57 6.25 -5.66
CA GLU A 42 7.82 7.01 -6.70
C GLU A 42 6.34 7.18 -6.30
N ARG A 43 5.71 6.11 -5.83
CA ARG A 43 4.31 6.10 -5.40
C ARG A 43 4.10 6.94 -4.14
N MET A 44 5.01 6.84 -3.18
CA MET A 44 4.96 7.67 -1.98
C MET A 44 5.15 9.16 -2.31
N ALA A 45 6.04 9.48 -3.25
CA ALA A 45 6.23 10.84 -3.73
C ALA A 45 4.92 11.40 -4.32
N GLN A 46 4.24 10.64 -5.19
CA GLN A 46 2.92 11.01 -5.73
C GLN A 46 1.89 11.27 -4.62
N ALA A 47 1.92 10.48 -3.55
CA ALA A 47 1.03 10.65 -2.41
C ALA A 47 1.36 11.91 -1.60
N LEU A 48 2.65 12.18 -1.33
CA LEU A 48 3.10 13.41 -0.67
C LEU A 48 2.75 14.66 -1.49
N ASP A 49 2.96 14.61 -2.81
CA ASP A 49 2.65 15.71 -3.72
C ASP A 49 1.11 15.94 -3.78
N ALA A 50 0.30 14.91 -3.61
CA ALA A 50 -1.16 15.07 -3.47
C ALA A 50 -1.60 15.59 -2.09
N ALA A 51 -0.75 15.39 -1.07
CA ALA A 51 -0.95 15.88 0.29
C ALA A 51 -0.43 17.32 0.50
N LEU A 52 0.01 18.02 -0.57
CA LEU A 52 0.53 19.38 -0.50
C LEU A 52 -0.37 20.29 0.36
N LEU A 53 0.30 21.11 1.19
CA LEU A 53 -0.27 21.98 2.21
C LEU A 53 -0.83 21.24 3.43
N LEU A 54 -0.02 20.35 4.01
CA LEU A 54 -0.30 19.86 5.36
C LEU A 54 -0.35 21.05 6.34
N PRO A 55 -1.25 21.02 7.35
CA PRO A 55 -1.32 22.06 8.36
C PRO A 55 0.02 22.27 9.09
N ASP A 56 0.22 23.50 9.59
CA ASP A 56 1.36 23.79 10.46
C ASP A 56 1.34 22.88 11.70
N GLY A 57 2.53 22.47 12.15
CA GLY A 57 2.67 21.55 13.29
C GLY A 57 2.47 20.06 12.96
N VAL A 58 2.32 19.71 11.68
CA VAL A 58 2.49 18.33 11.21
C VAL A 58 3.99 18.03 11.06
N GLY A 59 4.47 16.95 11.69
CA GLY A 59 5.84 16.48 11.58
C GLY A 59 5.90 14.97 11.34
N PHE A 60 7.00 14.50 10.76
CA PHE A 60 7.17 13.08 10.42
C PHE A 60 8.17 12.37 11.34
N LEU A 61 7.90 11.10 11.64
CA LEU A 61 8.81 10.17 12.30
C LEU A 61 9.23 9.14 11.26
N ALA A 62 10.51 9.12 10.88
CA ALA A 62 10.97 8.37 9.73
C ALA A 62 12.07 7.36 10.07
N CYS A 63 12.17 6.33 9.24
CA CYS A 63 13.36 5.49 9.19
C CYS A 63 14.43 6.13 8.30
N CYS A 64 15.69 5.96 8.67
CA CYS A 64 16.85 6.43 7.92
C CYS A 64 16.91 5.89 6.49
N GLY A 65 17.53 6.68 5.59
CA GLY A 65 17.79 6.31 4.22
C GLY A 65 16.54 6.17 3.36
N GLU A 66 16.53 5.17 2.48
CA GLU A 66 15.46 4.92 1.51
C GLU A 66 14.13 4.53 2.16
N MET A 67 14.13 4.15 3.44
CA MET A 67 12.92 3.78 4.17
C MET A 67 12.04 4.95 4.59
N GLY A 68 12.42 6.19 4.26
CA GLY A 68 11.56 7.36 4.41
C GLY A 68 12.32 8.69 4.44
N GLU A 69 13.43 8.73 5.19
CA GLU A 69 14.26 9.93 5.38
C GLU A 69 14.69 10.57 4.07
N ALA A 70 15.13 9.77 3.09
CA ALA A 70 15.60 10.28 1.80
C ALA A 70 14.52 11.09 1.06
N LEU A 71 13.29 10.57 1.02
CA LEU A 71 12.17 11.21 0.32
C LEU A 71 11.68 12.46 1.06
N LEU A 72 11.59 12.41 2.39
CA LEU A 72 11.21 13.58 3.19
C LEU A 72 12.24 14.70 3.08
N LYS A 73 13.54 14.34 3.06
CA LYS A 73 14.65 15.28 2.83
C LYS A 73 14.59 15.91 1.44
N GLU A 74 14.34 15.13 0.40
CA GLU A 74 14.17 15.62 -0.98
C GLU A 74 13.02 16.63 -1.09
N ARG A 75 11.90 16.37 -0.40
CA ARG A 75 10.72 17.25 -0.35
C ARG A 75 10.81 18.37 0.70
N ARG A 76 11.94 18.48 1.42
CA ARG A 76 12.18 19.48 2.47
C ARG A 76 11.09 19.51 3.56
N LEU A 77 10.55 18.34 3.89
CA LEU A 77 9.57 18.19 4.97
C LEU A 77 10.30 18.02 6.30
N SER A 78 9.69 18.49 7.41
CA SER A 78 10.25 18.33 8.74
C SER A 78 10.09 16.91 9.26
N TYR A 79 11.16 16.30 9.74
CA TYR A 79 11.12 14.94 10.27
C TYR A 79 12.15 14.71 11.37
N GLU A 80 11.91 13.65 12.16
CA GLU A 80 12.82 13.07 13.13
C GLU A 80 13.11 11.62 12.73
N THR A 81 14.38 11.25 12.66
CA THR A 81 14.79 9.88 12.35
C THR A 81 14.76 9.03 13.62
N VAL A 82 13.80 8.11 13.73
CA VAL A 82 13.55 7.28 14.93
C VAL A 82 14.15 5.87 14.85
N TYR A 83 14.57 5.44 13.65
CA TYR A 83 15.18 4.13 13.44
C TYR A 83 16.26 4.20 12.36
N ARG A 84 17.36 3.45 12.57
CA ARG A 84 18.50 3.36 11.66
C ARG A 84 18.85 1.90 11.42
N PRO A 85 18.59 1.34 10.21
CA PRO A 85 19.00 0.00 9.87
C PRO A 85 20.52 -0.06 9.66
N ALA A 86 21.13 -1.22 9.89
CA ALA A 86 22.57 -1.41 9.81
C ALA A 86 23.08 -1.76 8.39
N GLY A 87 22.20 -1.88 7.40
CA GLY A 87 22.54 -2.30 6.04
C GLY A 87 21.32 -2.48 5.14
N GLU A 88 21.32 -3.53 4.31
CA GLU A 88 20.14 -3.90 3.50
C GLU A 88 18.92 -4.12 4.40
N THR A 89 17.78 -3.60 3.96
CA THR A 89 16.55 -3.55 4.76
C THR A 89 15.57 -4.63 4.36
N GLY A 90 14.75 -5.08 5.32
CA GLY A 90 13.68 -6.04 5.07
C GLY A 90 12.49 -5.92 6.00
N ALA A 91 11.74 -7.01 6.11
CA ALA A 91 10.55 -7.11 6.95
C ALA A 91 10.85 -6.81 8.43
N ALA A 92 12.01 -7.27 8.93
CA ALA A 92 12.43 -7.00 10.31
C ALA A 92 12.64 -5.50 10.57
N ASP A 93 13.30 -4.79 9.65
CA ASP A 93 13.51 -3.34 9.73
C ASP A 93 12.18 -2.58 9.64
N THR A 94 11.25 -3.04 8.80
CA THR A 94 9.90 -2.48 8.72
C THR A 94 9.21 -2.56 10.07
N ARG A 95 9.20 -3.75 10.71
CA ARG A 95 8.59 -3.91 12.03
C ARG A 95 9.29 -3.08 13.11
N ALA A 96 10.61 -3.04 13.10
CA ALA A 96 11.39 -2.26 14.06
C ALA A 96 11.16 -0.75 13.90
N ALA A 97 11.14 -0.25 12.66
CA ALA A 97 10.85 1.15 12.35
C ALA A 97 9.45 1.56 12.82
N VAL A 98 8.42 0.75 12.52
CA VAL A 98 7.05 1.03 12.96
C VAL A 98 6.95 1.04 14.48
N LYS A 99 7.54 0.05 15.17
CA LYS A 99 7.59 0.04 16.65
C LYS A 99 8.28 1.28 17.22
N ALA A 100 9.36 1.73 16.60
CA ALA A 100 10.06 2.96 16.99
C ALA A 100 9.19 4.21 16.77
N MET A 101 8.45 4.30 15.66
CA MET A 101 7.50 5.38 15.40
C MET A 101 6.37 5.41 16.45
N VAL A 102 5.80 4.24 16.76
CA VAL A 102 4.75 4.10 17.80
C VAL A 102 5.29 4.53 19.16
N ALA A 103 6.46 4.04 19.57
CA ALA A 103 7.09 4.40 20.84
C ALA A 103 7.45 5.90 20.91
N ALA A 104 7.79 6.51 19.77
CA ALA A 104 8.02 7.94 19.65
C ALA A 104 6.72 8.76 19.62
N GLY A 105 5.54 8.14 19.69
CA GLY A 105 4.25 8.85 19.76
C GLY A 105 3.67 9.23 18.40
N ALA A 106 3.81 8.36 17.39
CA ALA A 106 3.08 8.51 16.14
C ALA A 106 1.56 8.43 16.37
N GLU A 107 0.82 9.37 15.77
CA GLU A 107 -0.65 9.44 15.81
C GLU A 107 -1.30 8.81 14.57
N LEU A 108 -0.50 8.54 13.54
CA LEU A 108 -0.88 7.88 12.28
C LEU A 108 0.36 7.21 11.68
N ILE A 109 0.20 6.01 11.12
CA ILE A 109 1.24 5.39 10.27
C ILE A 109 0.87 5.55 8.80
N PHE A 110 1.68 6.30 8.05
CA PHE A 110 1.58 6.47 6.62
C PHE A 110 2.70 5.69 5.92
N PHE A 111 2.35 4.64 5.19
CA PHE A 111 3.33 3.70 4.67
C PHE A 111 3.14 3.33 3.20
N ALA A 112 4.23 3.10 2.46
CA ALA A 112 4.21 2.62 1.07
C ALA A 112 4.72 1.19 0.96
N GLY A 113 3.93 0.32 0.32
CA GLY A 113 4.25 -1.10 0.21
C GLY A 113 3.22 -1.93 -0.54
N GLY A 114 3.35 -3.26 -0.45
CA GLY A 114 2.32 -4.23 -0.83
C GLY A 114 1.84 -5.02 0.39
N ASP A 115 0.99 -6.03 0.19
CA ASP A 115 0.33 -6.77 1.29
C ASP A 115 1.29 -7.32 2.36
N GLY A 116 2.48 -7.82 1.98
CA GLY A 116 3.51 -8.21 2.93
C GLY A 116 4.00 -7.07 3.85
N THR A 117 4.08 -5.83 3.33
CA THR A 117 4.36 -4.64 4.16
C THR A 117 3.18 -4.34 5.09
N ALA A 118 1.93 -4.45 4.62
CA ALA A 118 0.75 -4.24 5.47
C ALA A 118 0.70 -5.27 6.61
N ARG A 119 1.05 -6.53 6.32
CA ARG A 119 1.22 -7.60 7.32
C ARG A 119 2.28 -7.24 8.35
N ASP A 120 3.45 -6.75 7.92
CA ASP A 120 4.50 -6.33 8.86
C ASP A 120 4.08 -5.13 9.72
N VAL A 121 3.38 -4.14 9.14
CA VAL A 121 2.81 -3.00 9.88
C VAL A 121 1.79 -3.51 10.90
N CYS A 122 0.88 -4.39 10.50
CA CYS A 122 -0.13 -5.00 11.38
C CYS A 122 0.49 -5.69 12.60
N ALA A 123 1.54 -6.49 12.38
CA ALA A 123 2.26 -7.17 13.47
C ALA A 123 3.04 -6.19 14.36
N ALA A 124 3.45 -5.03 13.82
CA ALA A 124 4.22 -4.04 14.56
C ALA A 124 3.36 -3.08 15.39
N THR A 125 2.10 -2.87 15.00
CA THR A 125 1.12 -2.03 15.71
C THR A 125 0.16 -2.84 16.58
N GLU A 126 0.41 -4.14 16.77
CA GLU A 126 -0.43 -4.99 17.62
C GLU A 126 -0.53 -4.41 19.05
N GLY A 127 -1.76 -4.20 19.52
CA GLY A 127 -2.05 -3.58 20.82
C GLY A 127 -1.94 -2.06 20.85
N ALA A 128 -1.55 -1.40 19.76
CA ALA A 128 -1.56 0.06 19.64
C ALA A 128 -2.82 0.54 18.89
N ASP A 129 -3.51 1.52 19.47
CA ASP A 129 -4.69 2.14 18.85
C ASP A 129 -4.29 3.28 17.91
N ILE A 130 -3.53 2.95 16.85
CA ILE A 130 -2.98 3.94 15.91
C ILE A 130 -3.52 3.66 14.51
N PRO A 131 -4.19 4.63 13.86
CA PRO A 131 -4.67 4.45 12.50
C PRO A 131 -3.51 4.38 11.49
N VAL A 132 -3.79 3.77 10.35
CA VAL A 132 -2.85 3.65 9.24
C VAL A 132 -3.48 4.14 7.93
N ILE A 133 -2.64 4.59 7.00
CA ILE A 133 -3.02 4.79 5.60
C ILE A 133 -1.90 4.17 4.74
N GLY A 134 -2.26 3.17 3.95
CA GLY A 134 -1.37 2.54 2.99
C GLY A 134 -1.33 3.27 1.64
N VAL A 135 -0.13 3.43 1.08
CA VAL A 135 0.12 3.88 -0.29
C VAL A 135 0.46 2.66 -1.15
N PRO A 136 -0.34 2.35 -2.18
CA PRO A 136 -0.14 1.15 -2.97
C PRO A 136 1.14 1.24 -3.83
N ALA A 137 2.13 0.38 -3.58
CA ALA A 137 3.35 0.32 -4.37
C ALA A 137 3.20 -0.50 -5.67
N GLY A 138 2.19 -1.38 -5.74
CA GLY A 138 1.92 -2.29 -6.85
C GLY A 138 0.44 -2.43 -7.16
N VAL A 139 0.10 -3.33 -8.09
CA VAL A 139 -1.27 -3.54 -8.60
C VAL A 139 -1.98 -4.78 -8.02
N LYS A 140 -1.29 -5.56 -7.18
CA LYS A 140 -1.81 -6.77 -6.52
C LYS A 140 -1.92 -6.50 -5.03
N ILE A 141 -2.91 -5.71 -4.65
CA ILE A 141 -3.14 -5.34 -3.26
C ILE A 141 -4.53 -5.83 -2.87
N HIS A 142 -4.55 -6.70 -1.86
CA HIS A 142 -5.73 -7.35 -1.33
C HIS A 142 -6.17 -6.75 0.00
N SER A 143 -5.24 -6.17 0.77
CA SER A 143 -5.55 -5.52 2.03
C SER A 143 -6.39 -4.26 1.82
N ALA A 144 -7.41 -4.06 2.65
CA ALA A 144 -8.31 -2.90 2.58
C ALA A 144 -7.73 -1.63 3.24
N VAL A 145 -6.45 -1.66 3.62
CA VAL A 145 -5.76 -0.57 4.32
C VAL A 145 -5.14 0.48 3.40
N TYR A 146 -5.21 0.24 2.09
CA TYR A 146 -4.61 1.07 1.07
C TYR A 146 -5.59 2.06 0.48
N GLY A 147 -5.08 3.25 0.12
CA GLY A 147 -5.81 4.14 -0.76
C GLY A 147 -5.98 3.54 -2.16
N VAL A 148 -7.07 3.87 -2.84
CA VAL A 148 -7.38 3.37 -4.21
C VAL A 148 -6.22 3.66 -5.18
N THR A 149 -5.57 4.81 -5.01
CA THR A 149 -4.36 5.20 -5.73
C THR A 149 -3.42 5.94 -4.78
N PRO A 150 -2.13 6.12 -5.13
CA PRO A 150 -1.22 6.90 -4.30
C PRO A 150 -1.72 8.34 -4.09
N VAL A 151 -2.26 8.96 -5.12
CA VAL A 151 -2.85 10.31 -5.05
C VAL A 151 -4.02 10.34 -4.06
N ARG A 152 -4.91 9.33 -4.08
CA ARG A 152 -6.03 9.21 -3.13
C ARG A 152 -5.55 8.99 -1.70
N ALA A 153 -4.50 8.19 -1.50
CA ALA A 153 -3.89 8.02 -0.18
C ALA A 153 -3.32 9.35 0.37
N GLY A 154 -2.68 10.15 -0.49
CA GLY A 154 -2.22 11.50 -0.15
C GLY A 154 -3.34 12.47 0.20
N GLN A 155 -4.43 12.47 -0.58
CA GLN A 155 -5.62 13.26 -0.29
C GLN A 155 -6.25 12.88 1.05
N LEU A 156 -6.31 11.58 1.36
CA LEU A 156 -6.79 11.07 2.64
C LEU A 156 -5.88 11.51 3.80
N LEU A 157 -4.56 11.41 3.63
CA LEU A 157 -3.59 11.90 4.62
C LEU A 157 -3.84 13.37 4.94
N ARG A 158 -3.97 14.23 3.92
CA ARG A 158 -4.25 15.66 4.11
C ARG A 158 -5.57 15.86 4.84
N LYS A 159 -6.64 15.19 4.39
CA LYS A 159 -7.97 15.32 4.99
C LYS A 159 -7.95 14.90 6.46
N PHE A 160 -7.24 13.83 6.80
CA PHE A 160 -7.06 13.36 8.17
C PHE A 160 -6.26 14.37 9.01
N ALA A 161 -5.11 14.84 8.51
CA ALA A 161 -4.26 15.81 9.21
C ALA A 161 -4.95 17.16 9.44
N SER A 162 -5.89 17.55 8.56
CA SER A 162 -6.72 18.75 8.74
C SER A 162 -7.96 18.54 9.63
N GLY A 163 -8.14 17.36 10.24
CA GLY A 163 -9.32 17.04 11.07
C GLY A 163 -10.62 16.83 10.28
N GLY A 164 -10.52 16.65 8.97
CA GLY A 164 -11.66 16.45 8.06
C GLY A 164 -12.20 15.01 8.01
N VAL A 165 -11.50 14.06 8.62
CA VAL A 165 -12.00 12.68 8.83
C VAL A 165 -12.24 12.48 10.32
N LYS A 166 -13.47 12.12 10.68
CA LYS A 166 -13.90 11.96 12.08
C LYS A 166 -14.09 10.51 12.51
N GLU A 167 -14.15 9.60 11.54
CA GLU A 167 -14.50 8.20 11.77
C GLU A 167 -13.33 7.31 11.35
N LEU A 168 -12.99 6.37 12.23
CA LEU A 168 -12.04 5.30 11.97
C LEU A 168 -12.82 3.99 11.87
N GLY A 169 -12.36 3.08 11.02
CA GLY A 169 -12.92 1.74 10.89
C GLY A 169 -11.83 0.70 10.86
N ASP A 170 -12.19 -0.54 11.16
CA ASP A 170 -11.27 -1.66 11.08
C ASP A 170 -11.24 -2.18 9.62
N ALA A 171 -10.04 -2.33 9.06
CA ALA A 171 -9.81 -2.83 7.71
C ALA A 171 -8.94 -4.10 7.75
N GLU A 172 -9.33 -5.08 6.93
CA GLU A 172 -8.66 -6.37 6.84
C GLU A 172 -7.27 -6.24 6.22
N VAL A 173 -6.29 -6.85 6.88
CA VAL A 173 -4.96 -7.09 6.33
C VAL A 173 -4.95 -8.50 5.76
N MET A 174 -4.97 -8.57 4.43
CA MET A 174 -5.05 -9.80 3.65
C MET A 174 -3.77 -9.96 2.87
N ASP A 175 -3.16 -11.14 2.92
CA ASP A 175 -1.98 -11.44 2.12
C ASP A 175 -2.08 -12.87 1.58
N ILE A 176 -1.45 -13.10 0.43
CA ILE A 176 -1.47 -14.40 -0.23
C ILE A 176 -0.49 -15.32 0.50
N ASP A 177 -0.91 -16.55 0.79
CA ASP A 177 0.01 -17.59 1.20
C ASP A 177 0.92 -17.94 0.01
N GLU A 178 2.11 -17.33 -0.02
CA GLU A 178 3.07 -17.50 -1.11
C GLU A 178 3.57 -18.96 -1.23
N ASP A 179 3.58 -19.72 -0.13
CA ASP A 179 3.93 -21.16 -0.15
C ASP A 179 2.84 -21.98 -0.84
N ALA A 180 1.57 -21.70 -0.54
CA ALA A 180 0.45 -22.28 -1.26
C ALA A 180 0.47 -21.85 -2.73
N PHE A 181 0.82 -20.59 -3.02
CA PHE A 181 0.86 -20.04 -4.36
C PHE A 181 1.99 -20.61 -5.22
N ARG A 182 3.14 -20.93 -4.61
CA ARG A 182 4.24 -21.71 -5.22
C ARG A 182 3.77 -23.12 -5.61
N ARG A 183 2.92 -23.74 -4.79
CA ARG A 183 2.26 -25.02 -5.07
C ARG A 183 1.05 -24.92 -6.01
N GLY A 184 0.80 -23.76 -6.60
CA GLY A 184 -0.29 -23.55 -7.57
C GLY A 184 -1.66 -23.27 -6.95
N THR A 185 -1.75 -23.13 -5.63
CA THR A 185 -3.01 -22.84 -4.92
C THR A 185 -3.04 -21.37 -4.51
N VAL A 186 -4.03 -20.60 -4.97
CA VAL A 186 -4.22 -19.22 -4.51
C VAL A 186 -5.06 -19.25 -3.24
N ASN A 187 -4.46 -18.96 -2.08
CA ASN A 187 -5.19 -18.83 -0.83
C ASN A 187 -4.84 -17.50 -0.16
N ALA A 188 -5.83 -16.61 -0.05
CA ALA A 188 -5.69 -15.35 0.67
C ALA A 188 -6.00 -15.58 2.14
N ARG A 189 -5.06 -15.24 3.02
CA ARG A 189 -5.17 -15.42 4.46
C ARG A 189 -5.38 -14.07 5.14
N LEU A 190 -6.27 -14.04 6.13
CA LEU A 190 -6.44 -12.91 7.04
C LEU A 190 -5.31 -12.92 8.08
N TYR A 191 -4.56 -11.83 8.15
CA TYR A 191 -3.47 -11.65 9.13
C TYR A 191 -3.87 -10.79 10.32
N GLY A 192 -4.91 -9.97 10.19
CA GLY A 192 -5.41 -9.13 11.25
C GLY A 192 -6.20 -7.95 10.73
N TYR A 193 -6.40 -6.97 11.60
CA TYR A 193 -7.14 -5.75 11.32
C TYR A 193 -6.30 -4.54 11.71
N LEU A 194 -6.36 -3.49 10.89
CA LEU A 194 -5.78 -2.18 11.17
C LEU A 194 -6.85 -1.12 11.14
N LYS A 195 -6.74 -0.12 12.02
CA LYS A 195 -7.62 1.05 11.96
C LYS A 195 -7.26 1.92 10.77
N VAL A 196 -8.25 2.37 10.03
CA VAL A 196 -8.06 3.25 8.88
C VAL A 196 -9.05 4.42 8.92
N PRO A 197 -8.66 5.62 8.49
CA PRO A 197 -9.58 6.75 8.34
C PRO A 197 -10.63 6.46 7.27
N LEU A 198 -11.91 6.45 7.66
CA LEU A 198 -13.00 6.13 6.74
C LEU A 198 -13.30 7.31 5.82
N ASP A 199 -12.97 7.14 4.55
CA ASP A 199 -13.40 8.02 3.47
C ASP A 199 -13.76 7.19 2.24
N ARG A 200 -15.06 7.16 1.90
CA ARG A 200 -15.60 6.35 0.80
C ARG A 200 -15.01 6.71 -0.58
N GLY A 201 -14.36 7.86 -0.72
CA GLY A 201 -13.72 8.28 -1.97
C GLY A 201 -12.24 7.92 -2.10
N CYS A 202 -11.59 7.50 -1.00
CA CYS A 202 -10.14 7.38 -0.95
C CYS A 202 -9.62 5.98 -0.60
N LEU A 203 -10.35 5.16 0.16
CA LEU A 203 -9.94 3.79 0.51
C LEU A 203 -10.39 2.75 -0.52
N GLN A 204 -9.60 1.69 -0.66
CA GLN A 204 -9.93 0.57 -1.53
C GLN A 204 -11.12 -0.21 -0.98
N ASP A 205 -12.25 -0.15 -1.69
CA ASP A 205 -13.38 -1.05 -1.46
C ASP A 205 -12.97 -2.49 -1.77
N ARG A 206 -13.52 -3.43 -1.00
CA ARG A 206 -13.31 -4.87 -1.21
C ARG A 206 -13.57 -5.17 -2.68
N LYS A 207 -12.61 -5.80 -3.36
CA LYS A 207 -12.98 -6.69 -4.47
C LYS A 207 -13.78 -7.81 -3.82
N SER A 208 -15.07 -7.58 -3.64
CA SER A 208 -16.03 -8.65 -3.51
C SER A 208 -15.72 -9.57 -4.67
N GLY A 209 -15.19 -10.77 -4.39
CA GLY A 209 -15.14 -11.82 -5.39
C GLY A 209 -16.54 -11.85 -5.99
N GLY A 210 -16.64 -11.58 -7.30
CA GLY A 210 -17.91 -11.35 -7.93
C GLY A 210 -18.84 -12.50 -7.62
N ALA A 211 -19.86 -12.25 -6.80
CA ALA A 211 -21.15 -12.85 -7.06
C ALA A 211 -21.52 -12.30 -8.44
N ASN A 212 -21.31 -13.16 -9.42
CA ASN A 212 -21.48 -12.95 -10.85
C ASN A 212 -22.58 -11.93 -11.24
N PRO A 213 -22.24 -10.85 -11.96
CA PRO A 213 -23.17 -10.14 -12.82
C PRO A 213 -22.84 -10.32 -14.31
N ASP A 214 -22.21 -11.42 -14.75
CA ASP A 214 -21.89 -11.66 -16.18
C ASP A 214 -23.11 -11.95 -17.07
N ALA A 215 -24.35 -11.93 -16.56
CA ALA A 215 -25.52 -12.16 -17.40
C ALA A 215 -25.95 -10.90 -18.19
N TYR A 216 -25.69 -9.70 -17.67
CA TYR A 216 -26.13 -8.44 -18.28
C TYR A 216 -25.03 -7.73 -19.10
N ASP A 217 -23.75 -7.92 -18.77
CA ASP A 217 -22.66 -7.28 -19.53
C ASP A 217 -22.34 -8.01 -20.84
N ARG A 218 -22.49 -9.34 -20.89
CA ARG A 218 -22.22 -10.12 -22.11
C ARG A 218 -23.27 -9.89 -23.19
N SER A 219 -24.53 -9.68 -22.80
CA SER A 219 -25.62 -9.39 -23.72
C SER A 219 -25.53 -7.96 -24.29
N ALA A 220 -25.07 -6.98 -23.49
CA ALA A 220 -24.82 -5.62 -23.97
C ALA A 220 -23.66 -5.56 -24.98
N ILE A 221 -22.55 -6.28 -24.72
CA ILE A 221 -21.41 -6.35 -25.64
C ILE A 221 -21.80 -7.12 -26.92
N ALA A 222 -22.56 -8.22 -26.80
CA ALA A 222 -23.04 -8.98 -27.96
C ALA A 222 -24.03 -8.18 -28.82
N ALA A 223 -24.93 -7.41 -28.20
CA ALA A 223 -25.88 -6.55 -28.91
C ALA A 223 -25.16 -5.40 -29.62
N TRP A 224 -24.21 -4.74 -28.95
CA TRP A 224 -23.41 -3.69 -29.58
C TRP A 224 -22.58 -4.20 -30.76
N ALA A 225 -21.97 -5.38 -30.63
CA ALA A 225 -21.24 -6.02 -31.73
C ALA A 225 -22.16 -6.35 -32.91
N ALA A 226 -23.35 -6.92 -32.66
CA ALA A 226 -24.32 -7.23 -33.71
C ALA A 226 -24.81 -5.98 -34.46
N GLU A 227 -25.00 -4.86 -33.76
CA GLU A 227 -25.44 -3.59 -34.37
C GLU A 227 -24.35 -2.90 -35.20
N HIS A 228 -23.07 -3.18 -34.95
CA HIS A 228 -21.93 -2.52 -35.60
C HIS A 228 -21.16 -3.44 -36.55
N MET A 229 -21.67 -4.65 -36.82
CA MET A 229 -21.07 -5.56 -37.80
C MET A 229 -21.48 -5.19 -39.23
N ALA A 230 -20.48 -5.07 -40.11
CA ALA A 230 -20.71 -4.92 -41.54
C ALA A 230 -21.28 -6.24 -42.14
N PRO A 231 -22.17 -6.17 -43.15
CA PRO A 231 -22.77 -7.37 -43.74
C PRO A 231 -21.71 -8.32 -44.32
N GLY A 232 -21.69 -9.58 -43.85
CA GLY A 232 -20.90 -10.65 -44.45
C GLY A 232 -19.70 -11.19 -43.66
N VAL A 233 -19.53 -10.84 -42.38
CA VAL A 233 -18.46 -11.41 -41.53
C VAL A 233 -19.07 -12.31 -40.45
N CYS A 234 -18.67 -13.59 -40.40
CA CYS A 234 -18.96 -14.52 -39.30
C CYS A 234 -17.70 -14.77 -38.47
N ILE A 235 -17.89 -14.97 -37.16
CA ILE A 235 -16.86 -15.46 -36.22
C ILE A 235 -16.87 -16.98 -36.24
#